data_AF-X1K4V5-F1
#
_entry.id   AF-X1K4V5-F1
#
_cell.length_a   1.000
_cell.length_b   1.000
_cell.length_c   1.000
_cell.angle_alpha   90.00
_cell.angle_beta   90.00
_cell.angle_gamma   90.00
#
_symmetry.space_group_name_H-M   'P 1'
#
loop_
_entity.id
_entity.type
_entity.pdbx_description
1 polymer ?
#
loop_
_entity_poly.entity_id
_entity_poly.type
_entity_poly.pdbx_seq_one_letter_code
_entity_poly.pdbx_strand_id
1 'polypeptide(L)' 'MAIRIRWIDGHIIALCAARTKKHKGDIYLDDAVHEALATKFAIDWDREGFKSAKWANPRKAKLMKKEESKEA' A
#
# COMPACT_ATOMS: atom_id res chain seq x y z
N MET A 1 4.42 -3.45 10.59
CA MET A 1 5.04 -2.87 9.39
C MET A 1 4.30 -1.59 9.00
N ALA A 2 4.95 -0.44 9.12
CA ALA A 2 4.31 0.84 8.81
C ALA A 2 4.27 1.13 7.30
N ILE A 3 3.21 1.80 6.87
CA ILE A 3 2.94 2.15 5.47
C ILE A 3 2.92 3.68 5.30
N ARG A 4 3.40 4.17 4.16
CA ARG A 4 3.13 5.51 3.67
C ARG A 4 2.12 5.43 2.52
N ILE A 5 1.03 6.18 2.61
CA ILE A 5 0.12 6.42 1.49
C ILE A 5 0.55 7.71 0.79
N ARG A 6 0.82 7.61 -0.51
CA ARG A 6 1.28 8.73 -1.34
C ARG A 6 0.48 8.82 -2.63
N TRP A 7 0.22 10.05 -3.07
CA TRP A 7 -0.26 10.34 -4.41
C TRP A 7 0.91 10.47 -5.39
N ILE A 8 0.92 9.65 -6.44
CA ILE A 8 1.96 9.63 -7.48
C ILE A 8 1.25 9.55 -8.83
N ASP A 9 1.46 10.54 -9.70
CA ASP A 9 0.89 10.59 -11.05
C ASP A 9 -0.63 10.31 -11.09
N GLY A 10 -1.39 10.88 -10.14
CA GLY A 10 -2.84 10.69 -10.03
C GLY A 10 -3.27 9.36 -9.38
N HIS A 11 -2.34 8.58 -8.83
CA HIS A 11 -2.64 7.32 -8.15
C HIS A 11 -2.30 7.35 -6.66
N ILE A 12 -3.21 6.82 -5.84
CA ILE A 12 -2.92 6.48 -4.45
C ILE A 12 -2.12 5.17 -4.42
N ILE A 13 -0.94 5.23 -3.81
CA ILE A 13 0.03 4.14 -3.68
C ILE A 13 0.36 3.93 -2.21
N ALA A 14 0.32 2.68 -1.75
CA ALA A 14 0.84 2.26 -0.45
C ALA A 14 2.30 1.83 -0.60
N LEU A 15 3.18 2.38 0.24
CA LEU A 15 4.63 2.17 0.22
C LEU A 15 5.10 1.67 1.58
N CYS A 16 6.08 0.78 1.61
CA CYS A 16 6.74 0.42 2.86
C CYS A 16 7.47 1.65 3.44
N ALA A 17 7.10 2.09 4.64
CA ALA A 17 7.64 3.30 5.22
C ALA A 17 9.13 3.18 5.58
N ALA A 18 9.61 1.97 5.83
CA ALA A 18 11.02 1.66 6.11
C ALA A 18 11.90 1.65 4.86
N ARG A 19 11.31 1.56 3.66
CA ARG A 19 12.01 1.50 2.37
C ARG A 19 11.80 2.75 1.52
N THR A 20 11.23 3.80 2.11
CA THR A 20 10.89 5.03 1.40
C THR A 20 11.08 6.27 2.27
N LYS A 21 11.69 7.30 1.67
CA LYS A 21 11.81 8.64 2.27
C LYS A 21 10.45 9.30 2.43
N LYS A 22 10.26 10.01 3.55
CA LYS A 22 9.05 10.83 3.82
C LYS A 22 8.99 12.01 2.85
N HIS A 23 7.83 12.22 2.23
CA HIS A 23 7.52 13.40 1.42
C HIS A 23 6.38 14.22 2.06
N LYS A 24 6.27 15.49 1.69
CA LYS A 24 5.15 16.35 2.11
C LYS A 24 3.84 15.79 1.52
N GLY A 25 2.83 15.65 2.38
CA GLY A 25 1.52 15.10 1.99
C GLY A 25 1.39 13.58 2.11
N ASP A 26 2.46 12.87 2.49
CA ASP A 26 2.34 11.46 2.85
C ASP A 26 1.45 11.28 4.08
N ILE A 27 0.57 10.30 4.03
CA ILE A 27 -0.15 9.81 5.19
C ILE A 27 0.63 8.62 5.74
N TYR A 28 1.08 8.71 6.99
CA TYR A 28 1.74 7.61 7.67
C TYR A 28 0.70 6.77 8.39
N LEU A 29 0.71 5.47 8.11
CA LEU A 29 -0.08 4.47 8.80
C LEU A 29 0.91 3.66 9.63
N ASP A 30 0.80 3.78 10.94
CA ASP A 30 1.57 2.94 11.86
C ASP A 30 1.06 1.49 11.82
N ASP A 31 1.69 0.66 12.64
CA ASP A 31 1.39 -0.76 12.69
C ASP A 31 -0.05 -1.04 13.11
N ALA A 32 -0.61 -0.27 14.05
CA ALA A 32 -1.97 -0.45 14.54
C ALA A 32 -3.01 -0.09 13.47
N VAL A 33 -2.80 1.04 12.77
CA VAL A 33 -3.71 1.45 11.69
C VAL A 33 -3.61 0.49 10.50
N HIS A 34 -2.40 0.05 10.15
CA HIS A 34 -2.22 -0.91 9.07
C HIS A 34 -2.88 -2.26 9.40
N GLU A 35 -2.72 -2.77 10.62
CA GLU A 35 -3.37 -4.00 11.08
C GLU A 35 -4.90 -3.90 11.02
N ALA A 36 -5.48 -2.79 11.49
CA ALA A 36 -6.92 -2.56 11.46
C ALA A 36 -7.48 -2.59 10.02
N LEU A 37 -6.78 -1.93 9.08
CA LEU A 37 -7.17 -1.92 7.67
C LEU A 37 -7.03 -3.30 7.02
N ALA A 38 -5.94 -4.00 7.27
CA ALA A 38 -5.69 -5.34 6.73
C ALA A 38 -6.75 -6.34 7.23
N THR A 39 -7.09 -6.28 8.52
CA THR A 39 -8.13 -7.10 9.13
C THR A 39 -9.49 -6.84 8.49
N LYS A 40 -9.90 -5.57 8.34
CA LYS A 40 -11.17 -5.23 7.69
C LYS A 40 -11.24 -5.74 6.25
N PHE A 41 -10.17 -5.54 5.49
CA PHE A 41 -10.08 -5.98 4.11
C PHE A 41 -10.19 -7.51 3.99
N ALA A 42 -9.50 -8.26 4.87
CA ALA A 42 -9.56 -9.71 4.89
C ALA A 42 -10.98 -10.24 5.19
N ILE A 43 -11.70 -9.62 6.14
CA ILE A 43 -13.08 -9.99 6.46
C ILE A 43 -14.01 -9.76 5.26
N ASP A 44 -13.91 -8.60 4.61
CA ASP A 44 -14.74 -8.30 3.43
C ASP A 44 -14.42 -9.26 2.29
N TRP A 45 -13.14 -9.58 2.11
CA TRP A 45 -12.72 -10.49 1.07
C TRP A 45 -13.31 -11.89 1.20
N ASP A 46 -13.27 -12.44 2.41
CA ASP A 46 -13.86 -13.75 2.71
C ASP A 46 -15.38 -13.72 2.51
N ARG A 47 -16.04 -12.66 2.99
CA ARG A 47 -17.49 -12.48 2.87
C ARG A 47 -17.97 -12.38 1.42
N GLU A 48 -17.26 -11.62 0.59
CA GLU A 48 -17.66 -11.35 -0.80
C GLU A 48 -17.21 -12.45 -1.79
N GLY A 49 -16.54 -13.51 -1.32
CA GLY A 49 -16.24 -14.71 -2.11
C GLY A 49 -15.15 -14.54 -3.17
N PHE A 50 -14.26 -13.55 -3.03
CA PHE A 50 -13.23 -13.18 -4.00
C PHE A 50 -12.03 -14.15 -4.03
N LYS A 51 -12.22 -15.42 -4.36
CA LYS A 51 -11.17 -16.45 -4.15
C LYS A 51 -10.07 -16.54 -5.22
N SER A 52 -10.14 -15.84 -6.36
CA SER A 52 -9.21 -16.15 -7.48
C SER A 52 -8.72 -15.00 -8.38
N ALA A 53 -9.09 -13.74 -8.17
CA ALA A 53 -8.61 -12.68 -9.05
C ALA A 53 -7.10 -12.38 -8.85
N LYS A 54 -6.40 -11.91 -9.89
CA LYS A 54 -5.07 -11.28 -9.78
C LYS A 54 -5.29 -9.79 -9.50
N TRP A 55 -5.12 -9.38 -8.25
CA TRP A 55 -5.52 -8.03 -7.79
C TRP A 55 -4.41 -6.98 -7.88
N ALA A 56 -3.17 -7.43 -8.04
CA ALA A 56 -2.04 -6.52 -8.17
C ALA A 56 -2.17 -5.77 -9.50
N ASN A 57 -2.63 -4.52 -9.43
CA ASN A 57 -2.61 -3.63 -10.58
C ASN A 57 -1.15 -3.43 -11.00
N PRO A 58 -0.74 -3.88 -12.20
CA PRO A 58 0.66 -3.92 -12.59
C PRO A 58 1.28 -2.52 -12.67
N ARG A 59 0.48 -1.50 -13.03
CA ARG A 59 0.93 -0.09 -13.05
C ARG A 59 1.24 0.40 -11.65
N LYS A 60 0.34 0.16 -10.68
CA LYS A 60 0.58 0.52 -9.28
C LYS A 60 1.75 -0.24 -8.68
N ALA A 61 1.87 -1.54 -8.96
CA ALA A 61 3.00 -2.35 -8.51
C ALA A 61 4.35 -1.83 -9.05
N LYS A 62 4.38 -1.37 -10.31
CA LYS A 62 5.58 -0.74 -10.89
C LYS A 62 5.92 0.58 -10.18
N LEU A 63 4.93 1.42 -9.87
CA LEU A 63 5.12 2.66 -9.11
C LEU A 63 5.63 2.39 -7.70
N MET A 64 5.05 1.41 -6.98
CA MET A 64 5.51 0.97 -5.66
C MET A 64 6.99 0.57 -5.70
N LYS A 65 7.34 -0.36 -6.62
CA LYS A 65 8.72 -0.81 -6.77
C LYS A 65 9.67 0.33 -7.08
N LYS A 66 9.31 1.24 -7.98
CA LYS A 66 10.14 2.39 -8.35
C LYS A 66 10.42 3.30 -7.16
N GLU A 67 9.43 3.59 -6.32
CA GLU A 67 9.66 4.45 -5.15
C GLU A 67 10.46 3.73 -4.05
N GLU A 68 10.19 2.44 -3.83
CA GLU A 68 10.91 1.63 -2.84
C GLU A 68 12.33 1.24 -3.27
N SER A 69 12.66 1.30 -4.56
CA SER A 69 13.99 0.99 -5.10
C SER A 69 14.88 2.21 -5.27
N LYS A 70 14.39 3.43 -5.01
CA LYS A 70 15.22 4.66 -5.01
C LYS A 70 16.19 4.71 -3.81
N GLU A 71 16.22 3.67 -2.98
CA GLU A 71 17.13 3.49 -1.85
C GLU A 71 17.85 2.13 -1.88
N ALA A 72 18.31 1.69 -3.07
CA ALA A 72 19.40 0.71 -3.17
C ALA A 72 20.62 1.38 -3.83
#